data_AF-A0A965UTA6-F1
#
_entry.id   AF-A0A965UTA6-F1
#
_cell.length_a   1.000
_cell.length_b   1.000
_cell.length_c   1.000
_cell.angle_alpha   90.00
_cell.angle_beta   90.00
_cell.angle_gamma   90.00
#
_symmetry.space_group_name_H-M   'P 1'
#
loop_
_entity.id
_entity.type
_entity.pdbx_description
1 polymer ?
#
loop_
_entity_poly.entity_id
_entity_poly.type
_entity_poly.pdbx_seq_one_letter_code
_entity_poly.pdbx_strand_id
1 'polypeptide(L)'
;MKAARDEHRKALDKARKNLDKAQEKADAKFAEATKKFYEAKDAHFDASDRAAKLQEEHAGIIQRLSADPTNATLQQSLERSTGMLEESSKAFESTHKAMEKAHKQREKVRQEMRSAVQKALRKECDSVNKEDGIEDKRREQVQHIYGIGSHVGAAQFGDVAERSRVIASRTVVQQEMKEAQAFAMNAVNPEIHVQAMTTPIVFEESVRASATVREIDHDAEQLVGSATSLGNRSSYTTLSANDSASTHVHEMAHHMEYTTPEVRELTNDFLASRTARESPVQFSKKFPDVGYADDEVGSPDDFSKAFKAAGYSDEHAERLAHYAGKRYDGTMTEVLTMGMELMYKDARAFAASDPEWFDLVFGVASGRILSKTRKARKEQRPYGTSS
;
A
#
# COMPACT_ATOMS: atom_id res chain seq x y z
N MET A 1 33.98 -1.05 4.60
CA MET A 1 32.85 -0.09 4.55
C MET A 1 32.71 0.58 3.19
N LYS A 2 33.68 1.38 2.70
CA LYS A 2 33.56 2.07 1.39
C LYS A 2 33.30 1.13 0.20
N ALA A 3 34.09 0.07 0.04
CA ALA A 3 33.90 -0.91 -1.04
C ALA A 3 32.53 -1.62 -0.99
N ALA A 4 32.06 -1.99 0.19
CA ALA A 4 30.73 -2.58 0.37
C ALA A 4 29.61 -1.59 0.01
N ARG A 5 29.76 -0.31 0.38
CA ARG A 5 28.84 0.77 -0.04
C ARG A 5 28.85 0.94 -1.56
N ASP A 6 30.01 0.90 -2.21
CA ASP A 6 30.12 1.03 -3.66
C ASP A 6 29.49 -0.16 -4.40
N GLU A 7 29.64 -1.37 -3.88
CA GLU A 7 28.99 -2.57 -4.42
C GLU A 7 27.47 -2.53 -4.26
N HIS A 8 26.98 -2.16 -3.08
CA HIS A 8 25.55 -1.95 -2.84
C HIS A 8 24.97 -0.89 -3.77
N ARG A 9 25.67 0.24 -3.94
CA ARG A 9 25.25 1.29 -4.86
C ARG A 9 25.15 0.78 -6.30
N LYS A 10 26.14 0.02 -6.79
CA LYS A 10 26.09 -0.57 -8.15
C LYS A 10 24.90 -1.53 -8.31
N ALA A 11 24.59 -2.32 -7.29
CA ALA A 11 23.44 -3.21 -7.30
C ALA A 11 22.12 -2.43 -7.34
N LEU A 12 21.98 -1.38 -6.52
CA LEU A 12 20.82 -0.50 -6.49
C LEU A 12 20.65 0.26 -7.81
N ASP A 13 21.72 0.78 -8.41
CA ASP A 13 21.70 1.41 -9.73
C ASP A 13 21.21 0.44 -10.82
N LYS A 14 21.67 -0.81 -10.75
CA LYS A 14 21.23 -1.87 -11.67
C LYS A 14 19.76 -2.20 -11.45
N ALA A 15 19.29 -2.25 -10.21
CA ALA A 15 17.90 -2.50 -9.88
C ALA A 15 16.99 -1.38 -10.38
N ARG A 16 17.35 -0.11 -10.17
CA ARG A 16 16.65 1.06 -10.73
C ARG A 16 16.55 1.01 -12.25
N LYS A 17 17.66 0.71 -12.94
CA LYS A 17 17.62 0.52 -14.41
C LYS A 17 16.70 -0.60 -14.86
N ASN A 18 16.58 -1.69 -14.09
CA ASN A 18 15.65 -2.77 -14.41
C ASN A 18 14.20 -2.34 -14.16
N LEU A 19 13.95 -1.58 -13.09
CA LEU A 19 12.66 -0.99 -12.74
C LEU A 19 12.19 -0.05 -13.85
N ASP A 20 13.05 0.88 -14.28
CA ASP A 20 12.75 1.83 -15.37
C ASP A 20 12.33 1.10 -16.64
N LYS A 21 13.09 0.07 -17.06
CA LYS A 21 12.78 -0.72 -18.26
C LYS A 21 11.48 -1.50 -18.15
N ALA A 22 11.17 -2.04 -16.97
CA ALA A 22 9.94 -2.78 -16.72
C ALA A 22 8.71 -1.86 -16.81
N GLN A 23 8.87 -0.66 -16.27
CA GLN A 23 7.78 0.30 -16.10
C GLN A 23 7.52 1.15 -17.36
N GLU A 24 8.53 1.51 -18.15
CA GLU A 24 8.38 2.35 -19.35
C GLU A 24 7.31 1.83 -20.32
N LYS A 25 7.29 0.51 -20.57
CA LYS A 25 6.28 -0.12 -21.43
C LYS A 25 4.88 -0.11 -20.80
N ALA A 26 4.83 -0.14 -19.49
CA ALA A 26 3.60 -0.24 -18.72
C ALA A 26 2.96 1.16 -18.54
N ASP A 27 3.78 2.21 -18.40
CA ASP A 27 3.34 3.61 -18.31
C ASP A 27 2.61 4.08 -19.56
N ALA A 28 3.11 3.76 -20.76
CA ALA A 28 2.44 4.14 -22.00
C ALA A 28 1.03 3.54 -22.10
N LYS A 29 0.90 2.25 -21.75
CA LYS A 29 -0.41 1.56 -21.69
C LYS A 29 -1.32 2.17 -20.63
N PHE A 30 -0.77 2.54 -19.48
CA PHE A 30 -1.55 3.11 -18.38
C PHE A 30 -2.03 4.52 -18.69
N ALA A 31 -1.18 5.35 -19.30
CA ALA A 31 -1.55 6.67 -19.78
C ALA A 31 -2.70 6.58 -20.80
N GLU A 32 -2.60 5.64 -21.76
CA GLU A 32 -3.67 5.38 -22.73
C GLU A 32 -4.97 4.90 -22.05
N ALA A 33 -4.88 3.95 -21.13
CA ALA A 33 -6.05 3.43 -20.40
C ALA A 33 -6.69 4.51 -19.51
N THR A 34 -5.88 5.36 -18.89
CA THR A 34 -6.32 6.48 -18.06
C THR A 34 -7.03 7.53 -18.90
N LYS A 35 -6.48 7.89 -20.07
CA LYS A 35 -7.14 8.79 -21.01
C LYS A 35 -8.53 8.27 -21.42
N LYS A 36 -8.61 6.99 -21.84
CA LYS A 36 -9.89 6.36 -22.22
C LYS A 36 -10.90 6.32 -21.06
N PHE A 37 -10.44 6.12 -19.83
CA PHE A 37 -11.29 6.17 -18.66
C PHE A 37 -11.89 7.56 -18.44
N TYR A 38 -11.09 8.63 -18.53
CA TYR A 38 -11.60 9.98 -18.37
C TYR A 38 -12.55 10.39 -19.50
N GLU A 39 -12.23 10.07 -20.76
CA GLU A 39 -13.14 10.28 -21.89
C GLU A 39 -14.50 9.58 -21.68
N ALA A 40 -14.49 8.35 -21.17
CA ALA A 40 -15.73 7.62 -20.86
C ALA A 40 -16.47 8.18 -19.64
N LYS A 41 -15.74 8.67 -18.63
CA LYS A 41 -16.31 9.30 -17.43
C LYS A 41 -17.00 10.62 -17.79
N ASP A 42 -16.37 11.45 -18.60
CA ASP A 42 -16.92 12.74 -19.03
C ASP A 42 -18.18 12.52 -19.87
N ALA A 43 -18.15 11.58 -20.82
CA ALA A 43 -19.34 11.20 -21.59
C ALA A 43 -20.49 10.68 -20.71
N HIS A 44 -20.17 9.96 -19.63
CA HIS A 44 -21.16 9.49 -18.66
C HIS A 44 -21.77 10.65 -17.85
N PHE A 45 -20.97 11.61 -17.41
CA PHE A 45 -21.47 12.81 -16.74
C PHE A 45 -22.35 13.66 -17.66
N ASP A 46 -21.95 13.84 -18.92
CA ASP A 46 -22.78 14.56 -19.92
C ASP A 46 -24.11 13.84 -20.20
N ALA A 47 -24.12 12.51 -20.19
CA ALA A 47 -25.36 11.74 -20.31
C ALA A 47 -26.22 11.86 -19.05
N SER A 48 -25.61 11.87 -17.87
CA SER A 48 -26.30 12.05 -16.59
C SER A 48 -26.95 13.43 -16.48
N ASP A 49 -26.23 14.50 -16.84
CA ASP A 49 -26.75 15.87 -16.78
C ASP A 49 -27.91 16.07 -17.76
N ARG A 50 -27.79 15.54 -18.98
CA ARG A 50 -28.90 15.55 -19.96
C ARG A 50 -30.12 14.78 -19.47
N ALA A 51 -29.93 13.60 -18.88
CA ALA A 51 -31.03 12.83 -18.32
C ALA A 51 -31.74 13.60 -17.20
N ALA A 52 -30.99 14.24 -16.30
CA ALA A 52 -31.56 15.04 -15.21
C ALA A 52 -32.39 16.22 -15.73
N LYS A 53 -31.89 16.96 -16.74
CA LYS A 53 -32.63 18.07 -17.38
C LYS A 53 -33.92 17.60 -18.03
N LEU A 54 -33.87 16.49 -18.77
CA LEU A 54 -35.06 15.92 -19.42
C LEU A 54 -36.08 15.42 -18.40
N GLN A 55 -35.65 14.89 -17.25
CA GLN A 55 -36.55 14.50 -16.16
C GLN A 55 -37.27 15.71 -15.58
N GLU A 56 -36.57 16.82 -15.36
CA GLU A 56 -37.16 18.07 -14.88
C GLU A 56 -38.19 18.64 -15.89
N GLU A 57 -37.82 18.70 -17.17
CA GLU A 57 -38.72 19.15 -18.24
C GLU A 57 -39.97 18.27 -18.34
N HIS A 58 -39.78 16.95 -18.32
CA HIS A 58 -40.86 15.96 -18.36
C HIS A 58 -41.81 16.11 -17.16
N ALA A 59 -41.28 16.26 -15.95
CA ALA A 59 -42.07 16.51 -14.75
C ALA A 59 -42.87 17.82 -14.85
N GLY A 60 -42.27 18.88 -15.40
CA GLY A 60 -42.97 20.15 -15.65
C GLY A 60 -44.09 20.05 -16.69
N ILE A 61 -43.98 19.15 -17.69
CA ILE A 61 -45.08 18.86 -18.62
C ILE A 61 -46.21 18.11 -17.90
N ILE A 62 -45.89 17.08 -17.12
CA ILE A 62 -46.86 16.32 -16.31
C ILE A 62 -47.64 17.25 -15.39
N GLN A 63 -46.94 18.15 -14.69
CA GLN A 63 -47.57 19.11 -13.80
C GLN A 63 -48.56 20.03 -14.53
N ARG A 64 -48.19 20.56 -15.71
CA ARG A 64 -49.09 21.41 -16.50
C ARG A 64 -50.30 20.63 -17.05
N LEU A 65 -50.11 19.39 -17.48
CA LEU A 65 -51.20 18.50 -17.89
C LEU A 65 -52.15 18.17 -16.74
N SER A 66 -51.66 18.10 -15.51
CA SER A 66 -52.52 17.89 -14.33
C SER A 66 -53.49 19.06 -14.11
N ALA A 67 -53.11 20.27 -14.53
CA ALA A 67 -53.93 21.47 -14.43
C ALA A 67 -54.89 21.62 -15.63
N ASP A 68 -54.48 21.18 -16.83
CA ASP A 68 -55.32 21.15 -18.03
C ASP A 68 -55.11 19.83 -18.80
N PRO A 69 -55.87 18.77 -18.46
CA PRO A 69 -55.71 17.45 -19.06
C PRO A 69 -56.09 17.39 -20.55
N THR A 70 -56.84 18.38 -21.04
CA THR A 70 -57.37 18.41 -22.42
C THR A 70 -56.44 19.12 -23.41
N ASN A 71 -55.32 19.66 -22.92
CA ASN A 71 -54.38 20.42 -23.73
C ASN A 71 -53.61 19.53 -24.71
N ALA A 72 -54.05 19.47 -25.97
CA ALA A 72 -53.44 18.65 -27.02
C ALA A 72 -51.95 18.95 -27.24
N THR A 73 -51.52 20.21 -27.11
CA THR A 73 -50.11 20.60 -27.27
C THR A 73 -49.24 20.05 -26.14
N LEU A 74 -49.73 20.08 -24.91
CA LEU A 74 -49.01 19.49 -23.78
C LEU A 74 -48.97 17.96 -23.86
N GLN A 75 -50.04 17.32 -24.33
CA GLN A 75 -50.06 15.86 -24.56
C GLN A 75 -49.00 15.45 -25.59
N GLN A 76 -48.92 16.16 -26.72
CA GLN A 76 -47.87 15.93 -27.71
C GLN A 76 -46.46 16.20 -27.16
N SER A 77 -46.31 17.23 -26.33
CA SER A 77 -45.04 17.53 -25.67
C SER A 77 -44.64 16.42 -24.70
N LEU A 78 -45.60 15.84 -23.99
CA LEU A 78 -45.38 14.70 -23.09
C LEU A 78 -44.84 13.51 -23.87
N GLU A 79 -45.51 13.09 -24.94
CA GLU A 79 -45.05 11.98 -25.79
C GLU A 79 -43.62 12.18 -26.30
N ARG A 80 -43.29 13.39 -26.80
CA ARG A 80 -41.93 13.72 -27.23
C ARG A 80 -40.93 13.63 -26.08
N SER A 81 -41.25 14.23 -24.93
CA SER A 81 -40.38 14.21 -23.76
C SER A 81 -40.16 12.79 -23.23
N THR A 82 -41.18 11.92 -23.26
CA THR A 82 -41.06 10.50 -22.93
C THR A 82 -40.07 9.81 -23.85
N GLY A 83 -40.18 10.00 -25.18
CA GLY A 83 -39.24 9.45 -26.15
C GLY A 83 -37.80 9.92 -25.93
N MET A 84 -37.61 11.22 -25.68
CA MET A 84 -36.29 11.79 -25.36
C MET A 84 -35.71 11.23 -24.06
N LEU A 85 -36.56 11.02 -23.04
CA LEU A 85 -36.14 10.44 -21.76
C LEU A 85 -35.71 8.97 -21.92
N GLU A 86 -36.44 8.18 -22.73
CA GLU A 86 -36.05 6.81 -23.06
C GLU A 86 -34.71 6.74 -23.80
N GLU A 87 -34.51 7.62 -24.79
CA GLU A 87 -33.22 7.71 -25.51
C GLU A 87 -32.08 8.14 -24.60
N SER A 88 -32.31 9.14 -23.73
CA SER A 88 -31.33 9.60 -22.77
C SER A 88 -30.98 8.54 -21.73
N SER A 89 -31.96 7.75 -21.28
CA SER A 89 -31.74 6.63 -20.37
C SER A 89 -30.85 5.55 -21.01
N LYS A 90 -31.13 5.18 -22.28
CA LYS A 90 -30.27 4.25 -23.04
C LYS A 90 -28.85 4.79 -23.21
N ALA A 91 -28.69 6.10 -23.47
CA ALA A 91 -27.38 6.74 -23.57
C ALA A 91 -26.63 6.74 -22.23
N PHE A 92 -27.32 7.01 -21.12
CA PHE A 92 -26.75 6.95 -19.76
C PHE A 92 -26.26 5.53 -19.42
N GLU A 93 -27.07 4.50 -19.65
CA GLU A 93 -26.65 3.12 -19.41
C GLU A 93 -25.46 2.69 -20.28
N SER A 94 -25.47 3.09 -21.55
CA SER A 94 -24.39 2.81 -22.50
C SER A 94 -23.07 3.44 -22.04
N THR A 95 -23.10 4.74 -21.70
CA THR A 95 -21.91 5.46 -21.22
C THR A 95 -21.43 4.94 -19.87
N HIS A 96 -22.34 4.55 -18.97
CA HIS A 96 -21.99 3.90 -17.70
C HIS A 96 -21.21 2.59 -17.92
N LYS A 97 -21.72 1.70 -18.79
CA LYS A 97 -21.04 0.44 -19.15
C LYS A 97 -19.67 0.70 -19.79
N ALA A 98 -19.55 1.73 -20.62
CA ALA A 98 -18.27 2.12 -21.22
C ALA A 98 -17.28 2.61 -20.16
N MET A 99 -17.72 3.44 -19.21
CA MET A 99 -16.93 3.92 -18.08
C MET A 99 -16.45 2.77 -17.20
N GLU A 100 -17.33 1.84 -16.81
CA GLU A 100 -16.95 0.66 -16.02
C GLU A 100 -15.93 -0.21 -16.74
N LYS A 101 -16.10 -0.44 -18.05
CA LYS A 101 -15.16 -1.21 -18.87
C LYS A 101 -13.80 -0.53 -18.94
N ALA A 102 -13.77 0.79 -19.15
CA ALA A 102 -12.54 1.56 -19.18
C ALA A 102 -11.84 1.56 -17.81
N HIS A 103 -12.60 1.68 -16.72
CA HIS A 103 -12.09 1.55 -15.35
C HIS A 103 -11.44 0.19 -15.10
N LYS A 104 -12.14 -0.91 -15.42
CA LYS A 104 -11.60 -2.29 -15.30
C LYS A 104 -10.32 -2.47 -16.12
N GLN A 105 -10.29 -1.94 -17.34
CA GLN A 105 -9.09 -2.01 -18.18
C GLN A 105 -7.92 -1.22 -17.59
N ARG A 106 -8.18 -0.02 -17.05
CA ARG A 106 -7.17 0.80 -16.36
C ARG A 106 -6.60 0.07 -15.15
N GLU A 107 -7.45 -0.51 -14.30
CA GLU A 107 -6.98 -1.25 -13.11
C GLU A 107 -6.22 -2.53 -13.48
N LYS A 108 -6.62 -3.22 -14.55
CA LYS A 108 -5.84 -4.34 -15.10
C LYS A 108 -4.43 -3.91 -15.50
N VAL A 109 -4.30 -2.81 -16.26
CA VAL A 109 -2.98 -2.30 -16.67
C VAL A 109 -2.16 -1.87 -15.45
N ARG A 110 -2.80 -1.24 -14.46
CA ARG A 110 -2.15 -0.89 -13.19
C ARG A 110 -1.63 -2.11 -12.44
N GLN A 111 -2.39 -3.21 -12.43
CA GLN A 111 -1.94 -4.48 -11.84
C GLN A 111 -0.76 -5.08 -12.62
N GLU A 112 -0.77 -5.02 -13.95
CA GLU A 112 0.37 -5.45 -14.79
C GLU A 112 1.63 -4.63 -14.50
N MET A 113 1.52 -3.30 -14.34
CA MET A 113 2.62 -2.43 -13.92
C MET A 113 3.20 -2.87 -12.57
N ARG A 114 2.34 -3.00 -11.56
CA ARG A 114 2.75 -3.43 -10.21
C ARG A 114 3.40 -4.80 -10.23
N SER A 115 2.89 -5.75 -11.01
CA SER A 115 3.50 -7.07 -11.16
C SER A 115 4.88 -7.02 -11.81
N ALA A 116 5.08 -6.16 -12.81
CA ALA A 116 6.38 -5.99 -13.45
C ALA A 116 7.43 -5.42 -12.48
N VAL A 117 7.04 -4.42 -11.69
CA VAL A 117 7.84 -3.86 -10.58
C VAL A 117 8.17 -4.93 -9.56
N GLN A 118 7.16 -5.61 -9.03
CA GLN A 118 7.30 -6.69 -8.06
C GLN A 118 8.26 -7.78 -8.54
N LYS A 119 8.21 -8.16 -9.82
CA LYS A 119 9.15 -9.12 -10.41
C LYS A 119 10.60 -8.62 -10.41
N ALA A 120 10.80 -7.32 -10.65
CA ALA A 120 12.13 -6.71 -10.59
C ALA A 120 12.67 -6.67 -9.15
N LEU A 121 11.82 -6.30 -8.18
CA LEU A 121 12.16 -6.32 -6.74
C LEU A 121 12.47 -7.76 -6.27
N ARG A 122 11.67 -8.73 -6.73
CA ARG A 122 11.86 -10.14 -6.38
C ARG A 122 13.20 -10.68 -6.85
N LYS A 123 13.60 -10.31 -8.08
CA LYS A 123 14.90 -10.69 -8.63
C LYS A 123 16.07 -10.20 -7.77
N GLU A 124 15.92 -9.04 -7.14
CA GLU A 124 16.94 -8.53 -6.21
C GLU A 124 16.97 -9.32 -4.91
N CYS A 125 15.81 -9.59 -4.30
CA CYS A 125 15.71 -10.46 -3.12
C CYS A 125 16.37 -11.82 -3.38
N ASP A 126 16.12 -12.40 -4.56
CA ASP A 126 16.71 -13.66 -5.00
C ASP A 126 18.24 -13.56 -5.17
N SER A 127 18.75 -12.44 -5.67
CA SER A 127 20.19 -12.19 -5.76
C SER A 127 20.82 -12.12 -4.36
N VAL A 128 20.21 -11.41 -3.42
CA VAL A 128 20.69 -11.33 -2.02
C VAL A 128 20.73 -12.73 -1.39
N ASN A 129 19.70 -13.55 -1.62
CA ASN A 129 19.65 -14.91 -1.10
C ASN A 129 20.74 -15.81 -1.70
N LYS A 130 20.97 -15.72 -3.01
CA LYS A 130 22.05 -16.44 -3.68
C LYS A 130 23.44 -16.06 -3.15
N GLU A 131 23.70 -14.77 -2.96
CA GLU A 131 24.97 -14.27 -2.38
C GLU A 131 25.19 -14.73 -0.93
N ASP A 132 24.10 -15.04 -0.23
CA ASP A 132 24.13 -15.51 1.14
C ASP A 132 24.07 -17.03 1.25
N GLY A 133 24.14 -17.75 0.11
CA GLY A 133 24.17 -19.21 0.07
C GLY A 133 22.85 -19.87 0.46
N ILE A 134 21.72 -19.16 0.33
CA ILE A 134 20.39 -19.69 0.67
C ILE A 134 19.84 -20.49 -0.51
N GLU A 135 19.50 -21.75 -0.27
CA GLU A 135 18.91 -22.65 -1.26
C GLU A 135 17.42 -22.36 -1.52
N ASP A 136 16.94 -22.71 -2.71
CA ASP A 136 15.56 -22.46 -3.13
C ASP A 136 14.51 -23.20 -2.28
N LYS A 137 14.84 -24.38 -1.71
CA LYS A 137 13.91 -25.17 -0.88
C LYS A 137 13.51 -24.48 0.43
N ARG A 138 14.44 -23.74 1.05
CA ARG A 138 14.15 -22.98 2.28
C ARG A 138 13.11 -21.89 2.01
N ARG A 139 13.16 -21.33 0.81
CA ARG A 139 12.22 -20.31 0.37
C ARG A 139 10.78 -20.82 0.41
N GLU A 140 10.51 -21.98 -0.18
CA GLU A 140 9.16 -22.57 -0.22
C GLU A 140 8.57 -22.75 1.19
N GLN A 141 9.40 -23.12 2.16
CA GLN A 141 8.99 -23.24 3.56
C GLN A 141 8.59 -21.89 4.14
N VAL A 142 9.37 -20.83 3.92
CA VAL A 142 9.01 -19.48 4.39
C VAL A 142 7.74 -18.97 3.72
N GLN A 143 7.57 -19.24 2.42
CA GLN A 143 6.33 -18.88 1.71
C GLN A 143 5.11 -19.62 2.29
N HIS A 144 5.28 -20.89 2.62
CA HIS A 144 4.24 -21.69 3.27
C HIS A 144 3.87 -21.14 4.65
N ILE A 145 4.88 -20.80 5.47
CA ILE A 145 4.69 -20.19 6.79
C ILE A 145 3.95 -18.85 6.66
N TYR A 146 4.27 -18.01 5.68
CA TYR A 146 3.57 -16.74 5.45
C TYR A 146 2.10 -16.94 5.07
N GLY A 147 1.83 -17.90 4.18
CA GLY A 147 0.47 -18.26 3.77
C GLY A 147 -0.39 -18.74 4.95
N ILE A 148 0.21 -19.40 5.94
CA ILE A 148 -0.47 -19.88 7.14
C ILE A 148 -0.58 -18.79 8.23
N GLY A 149 0.52 -18.08 8.50
CA GLY A 149 0.66 -17.14 9.61
C GLY A 149 -0.25 -15.91 9.50
N SER A 150 -0.59 -15.50 8.28
CA SER A 150 -1.49 -14.36 8.05
C SER A 150 -2.96 -14.61 8.40
N HIS A 151 -3.35 -15.83 8.79
CA HIS A 151 -4.75 -16.18 9.06
C HIS A 151 -5.02 -16.59 10.52
N VAL A 152 -3.99 -16.80 11.34
CA VAL A 152 -4.19 -17.49 12.63
C VAL A 152 -3.30 -16.93 13.74
N GLY A 153 -3.64 -15.74 14.23
CA GLY A 153 -3.39 -15.36 15.64
C GLY A 153 -4.57 -15.69 16.55
N ALA A 154 -5.60 -16.37 16.03
CA ALA A 154 -6.93 -16.44 16.64
C ALA A 154 -6.99 -17.15 18.00
N ALA A 155 -6.03 -18.01 18.33
CA ALA A 155 -6.03 -18.66 19.63
C ALA A 155 -5.59 -17.72 20.77
N GLN A 156 -4.80 -16.68 20.47
CA GLN A 156 -4.14 -15.85 21.47
C GLN A 156 -4.97 -14.64 21.95
N PHE A 157 -6.10 -14.34 21.30
CA PHE A 157 -6.87 -13.10 21.57
C PHE A 157 -8.31 -13.32 22.04
N GLY A 158 -8.70 -14.55 22.42
CA GLY A 158 -10.05 -14.84 22.95
C GLY A 158 -11.17 -14.32 22.04
N ASP A 159 -12.11 -13.53 22.57
CA ASP A 159 -13.24 -12.96 21.82
C ASP A 159 -12.84 -12.00 20.69
N VAL A 160 -11.70 -11.31 20.83
CA VAL A 160 -11.17 -10.41 19.78
C VAL A 160 -10.84 -11.22 18.53
N ALA A 161 -10.40 -12.47 18.68
CA ALA A 161 -10.09 -13.33 17.56
C ALA A 161 -11.32 -13.74 16.74
N GLU A 162 -12.47 -13.99 17.37
CA GLU A 162 -13.69 -14.34 16.63
C GLU A 162 -14.17 -13.16 15.80
N ARG A 163 -14.24 -11.95 16.39
CA ARG A 163 -14.63 -10.74 15.67
C ARG A 163 -13.66 -10.43 14.52
N SER A 164 -12.36 -10.53 14.78
CA SER A 164 -11.32 -10.36 13.76
C SER A 164 -11.48 -11.38 12.62
N ARG A 165 -11.81 -12.64 12.92
CA ARG A 165 -12.08 -13.67 11.88
C ARG A 165 -13.29 -13.33 11.03
N VAL A 166 -14.38 -12.84 11.63
CA VAL A 166 -15.57 -12.39 10.89
C VAL A 166 -15.21 -11.24 9.95
N ILE A 167 -14.47 -10.23 10.42
CA ILE A 167 -14.05 -9.10 9.57
C ILE A 167 -13.10 -9.58 8.46
N ALA A 168 -12.09 -10.39 8.79
CA ALA A 168 -11.14 -10.95 7.84
C ALA A 168 -11.80 -11.83 6.76
N SER A 169 -12.98 -12.39 7.05
CA SER A 169 -13.74 -13.19 6.07
C SER A 169 -14.46 -12.37 5.00
N ARG A 170 -14.56 -11.04 5.18
CA ARG A 170 -15.20 -10.15 4.21
C ARG A 170 -14.41 -10.12 2.92
N THR A 171 -15.10 -10.21 1.78
CA THR A 171 -14.46 -10.26 0.45
C THR A 171 -13.53 -9.08 0.19
N VAL A 172 -13.92 -7.86 0.60
CA VAL A 172 -13.07 -6.67 0.45
C VAL A 172 -11.77 -6.78 1.25
N VAL A 173 -11.86 -7.20 2.52
CA VAL A 173 -10.69 -7.38 3.39
C VAL A 173 -9.76 -8.46 2.85
N GLN A 174 -10.32 -9.60 2.40
CA GLN A 174 -9.53 -10.67 1.79
C GLN A 174 -8.80 -10.20 0.52
N GLN A 175 -9.43 -9.34 -0.27
CA GLN A 175 -8.82 -8.81 -1.49
C GLN A 175 -7.66 -7.86 -1.16
N GLU A 176 -7.84 -6.91 -0.24
CA GLU A 176 -6.78 -5.99 0.21
C GLU A 176 -5.62 -6.76 0.86
N MET A 177 -5.93 -7.74 1.72
CA MET A 177 -4.92 -8.63 2.32
C MET A 177 -4.12 -9.38 1.26
N LYS A 178 -4.80 -10.05 0.32
CA LYS A 178 -4.15 -10.83 -0.74
C LYS A 178 -3.24 -9.94 -1.59
N GLU A 179 -3.65 -8.70 -1.84
CA GLU A 179 -2.86 -7.74 -2.60
C GLU A 179 -1.61 -7.28 -1.85
N ALA A 180 -1.74 -6.93 -0.57
CA ALA A 180 -0.62 -6.56 0.29
C ALA A 180 0.37 -7.74 0.45
N GLN A 181 -0.14 -8.95 0.64
CA GLN A 181 0.66 -10.18 0.72
C GLN A 181 1.39 -10.46 -0.59
N ALA A 182 0.71 -10.33 -1.73
CA ALA A 182 1.35 -10.48 -3.03
C ALA A 182 2.47 -9.47 -3.23
N PHE A 183 2.29 -8.22 -2.77
CA PHE A 183 3.38 -7.24 -2.77
C PHE A 183 4.52 -7.68 -1.85
N ALA A 184 4.27 -7.97 -0.57
CA ALA A 184 5.27 -8.39 0.40
C ALA A 184 6.13 -9.55 -0.12
N MET A 185 5.48 -10.60 -0.64
CA MET A 185 6.16 -11.80 -1.16
C MET A 185 7.07 -11.57 -2.37
N ASN A 186 6.86 -10.46 -3.09
CA ASN A 186 7.65 -10.12 -4.26
C ASN A 186 8.59 -8.93 -4.03
N ALA A 187 8.28 -8.04 -3.11
CA ALA A 187 9.02 -6.80 -2.86
C ALA A 187 9.92 -6.87 -1.63
N VAL A 188 9.62 -7.77 -0.69
CA VAL A 188 10.35 -7.94 0.57
C VAL A 188 11.02 -9.30 0.57
N ASN A 189 12.25 -9.38 1.06
CA ASN A 189 12.99 -10.62 1.17
C ASN A 189 12.48 -11.42 2.39
N PRO A 190 11.72 -12.51 2.16
CA PRO A 190 11.04 -13.19 3.26
C PRO A 190 12.01 -13.94 4.17
N GLU A 191 13.22 -14.28 3.70
CA GLU A 191 14.24 -14.93 4.53
C GLU A 191 14.90 -13.99 5.54
N ILE A 192 14.81 -12.68 5.28
CA ILE A 192 15.37 -11.64 6.16
C ILE A 192 14.27 -11.12 7.08
N HIS A 193 13.07 -10.95 6.54
CA HIS A 193 11.95 -10.32 7.22
C HIS A 193 10.88 -11.31 7.67
N VAL A 194 11.24 -12.59 7.86
CA VAL A 194 10.27 -13.65 8.20
C VAL A 194 9.43 -13.27 9.40
N GLN A 195 10.03 -12.72 10.45
CA GLN A 195 9.32 -12.33 11.67
C GLN A 195 8.25 -11.27 11.40
N ALA A 196 8.64 -10.18 10.72
CA ALA A 196 7.72 -9.10 10.36
C ALA A 196 6.57 -9.60 9.46
N MET A 197 6.88 -10.55 8.58
CA MET A 197 5.90 -11.17 7.69
C MET A 197 4.97 -12.15 8.43
N THR A 198 5.42 -12.78 9.50
CA THR A 198 4.60 -13.71 10.29
C THR A 198 3.83 -13.04 11.42
N THR A 199 3.96 -11.73 11.59
CA THR A 199 3.23 -11.01 12.64
C THR A 199 1.72 -11.15 12.45
N PRO A 200 0.98 -11.60 13.48
CA PRO A 200 -0.48 -11.68 13.43
C PRO A 200 -1.15 -10.35 13.08
N ILE A 201 -2.23 -10.43 12.30
CA ILE A 201 -3.09 -9.29 12.00
C ILE A 201 -4.42 -9.48 12.73
N VAL A 202 -4.84 -8.45 13.45
CA VAL A 202 -6.11 -8.33 14.16
C VAL A 202 -6.95 -7.28 13.45
N PHE A 203 -8.18 -7.63 13.08
CA PHE A 203 -9.12 -6.70 12.47
C PHE A 203 -10.18 -6.21 13.46
N GLU A 204 -10.47 -4.91 13.42
CA GLU A 204 -11.55 -4.27 14.19
C GLU A 204 -12.35 -3.30 13.29
N GLU A 205 -13.59 -2.94 13.63
CA GLU A 205 -14.45 -2.15 12.72
C GLU A 205 -13.98 -0.69 12.56
N SER A 206 -13.56 -0.06 13.66
CA SER A 206 -13.34 1.38 13.74
C SER A 206 -12.08 1.72 14.52
N VAL A 207 -10.95 1.20 14.06
CA VAL A 207 -9.63 1.46 14.62
C VAL A 207 -8.77 2.19 13.61
N ARG A 208 -7.91 3.09 14.09
CA ARG A 208 -6.77 3.56 13.30
C ARG A 208 -5.80 2.38 13.19
N ALA A 209 -5.31 2.12 11.98
CA ALA A 209 -4.26 1.13 11.76
C ALA A 209 -3.08 1.38 12.72
N SER A 210 -2.56 0.30 13.30
CA SER A 210 -1.38 0.40 14.18
C SER A 210 -0.63 -0.92 14.28
N ALA A 211 0.70 -0.85 14.17
CA ALA A 211 1.61 -1.91 14.56
C ALA A 211 1.92 -1.77 16.05
N THR A 212 1.34 -2.64 16.86
CA THR A 212 1.59 -2.64 18.31
C THR A 212 2.50 -3.80 18.66
N VAL A 213 3.48 -3.53 19.53
CA VAL A 213 4.19 -4.61 20.21
C VAL A 213 3.85 -4.60 21.68
N ARG A 214 3.24 -5.69 22.14
CA ARG A 214 3.06 -5.94 23.56
C ARG A 214 4.06 -6.99 24.00
N GLU A 215 4.70 -6.75 25.14
CA GLU A 215 5.20 -7.86 25.95
C GLU A 215 3.97 -8.67 26.36
N ILE A 216 3.82 -9.85 25.78
CA ILE A 216 2.87 -10.84 26.27
C ILE A 216 3.73 -11.88 26.96
N ASP A 217 3.67 -11.89 28.29
CA ASP A 217 4.33 -12.90 29.10
C ASP A 217 3.71 -14.26 28.76
N HIS A 218 4.45 -15.07 27.99
CA HIS A 218 4.06 -16.42 27.62
C HIS A 218 4.90 -17.42 28.42
N ASP A 219 4.28 -18.45 28.99
CA ASP A 219 5.04 -19.59 29.50
C ASP A 219 5.73 -20.29 28.30
N ALA A 220 7.06 -20.19 28.26
CA ALA A 220 7.91 -20.40 27.08
C ALA A 220 7.99 -21.85 26.55
N GLU A 221 7.17 -22.79 27.03
CA GLU A 221 7.31 -24.22 26.74
C GLU A 221 6.49 -24.74 25.55
N GLN A 222 5.52 -23.99 25.00
CA GLN A 222 4.58 -24.55 24.01
C GLN A 222 4.80 -24.16 22.53
N LEU A 223 5.75 -23.29 22.20
CA LEU A 223 6.09 -23.00 20.79
C LEU A 223 7.24 -23.89 20.31
N VAL A 224 6.85 -25.13 20.01
CA VAL A 224 7.69 -26.22 19.51
C VAL A 224 8.30 -25.87 18.14
N GLY A 225 9.64 -25.87 18.06
CA GLY A 225 10.40 -26.34 16.89
C GLY A 225 10.53 -25.43 15.66
N SER A 226 9.94 -24.24 15.63
CA SER A 226 10.07 -23.28 14.52
C SER A 226 11.02 -22.14 14.90
N ALA A 227 11.98 -21.85 14.04
CA ALA A 227 13.05 -20.88 14.24
C ALA A 227 12.55 -19.52 14.77
N THR A 228 12.67 -19.30 16.09
CA THR A 228 13.12 -18.06 16.77
C THR A 228 12.85 -18.18 18.26
N SER A 229 13.85 -18.60 19.06
CA SER A 229 13.84 -18.38 20.51
C SER A 229 14.26 -16.93 20.81
N LEU A 230 13.42 -15.98 20.41
CA LEU A 230 13.53 -14.58 20.80
C LEU A 230 12.32 -14.31 21.71
N GLY A 231 12.59 -14.05 22.99
CA GLY A 231 11.63 -14.23 24.10
C GLY A 231 10.30 -13.48 23.98
N ASN A 232 9.26 -14.05 24.63
CA ASN A 232 7.99 -13.50 25.16
C ASN A 232 7.48 -12.10 24.71
N ARG A 233 7.64 -11.73 23.44
CA ARG A 233 7.04 -10.53 22.87
C ARG A 233 6.19 -10.94 21.68
N SER A 234 4.87 -10.76 21.82
CA SER A 234 3.96 -10.94 20.68
C SER A 234 3.67 -9.57 20.08
N SER A 235 4.26 -9.31 18.93
CA SER A 235 3.84 -8.19 18.07
C SER A 235 2.56 -8.58 17.32
N TYR A 236 1.67 -7.61 17.09
CA TYR A 236 0.53 -7.77 16.18
C TYR A 236 0.23 -6.45 15.47
N THR A 237 -0.40 -6.54 14.30
CA THR A 237 -0.97 -5.38 13.62
C THR A 237 -2.45 -5.32 13.89
N THR A 238 -2.97 -4.14 14.23
CA THR A 238 -4.41 -3.85 14.20
C THR A 238 -4.77 -3.12 12.92
N LEU A 239 -5.80 -3.59 12.20
CA LEU A 239 -6.33 -2.99 10.97
C LEU A 239 -7.85 -2.83 11.03
N SER A 240 -8.37 -1.85 10.32
CA SER A 240 -9.80 -1.70 10.04
C SER A 240 -10.26 -2.60 8.89
N ALA A 241 -11.55 -2.94 8.87
CA ALA A 241 -12.20 -3.57 7.72
C ALA A 241 -12.11 -2.73 6.42
N ASN A 242 -11.85 -1.43 6.53
CA ASN A 242 -11.78 -0.48 5.42
C ASN A 242 -10.33 -0.11 5.05
N ASP A 243 -9.34 -0.66 5.75
CA ASP A 243 -7.94 -0.37 5.44
C ASP A 243 -7.55 -0.97 4.09
N SER A 244 -6.74 -0.21 3.36
CA SER A 244 -6.27 -0.58 2.04
C SER A 244 -5.03 -1.47 2.11
N ALA A 245 -4.71 -2.17 1.04
CA ALA A 245 -3.46 -2.90 0.89
C ALA A 245 -2.21 -2.01 1.13
N SER A 246 -2.28 -0.71 0.82
CA SER A 246 -1.21 0.26 1.14
C SER A 246 -1.00 0.37 2.66
N THR A 247 -2.10 0.47 3.41
CA THR A 247 -2.08 0.50 4.88
C THR A 247 -1.51 -0.80 5.45
N HIS A 248 -1.84 -1.95 4.87
CA HIS A 248 -1.24 -3.22 5.31
C HIS A 248 0.28 -3.24 5.08
N VAL A 249 0.73 -2.72 3.93
CA VAL A 249 2.16 -2.59 3.61
C VAL A 249 2.86 -1.61 4.57
N HIS A 250 2.19 -0.52 4.95
CA HIS A 250 2.65 0.43 5.96
C HIS A 250 2.92 -0.27 7.29
N GLU A 251 1.94 -0.99 7.83
CA GLU A 251 2.09 -1.65 9.12
C GLU A 251 3.12 -2.80 9.10
N MET A 252 3.22 -3.52 7.99
CA MET A 252 4.28 -4.52 7.81
C MET A 252 5.67 -3.90 7.92
N ALA A 253 5.85 -2.70 7.39
CA ALA A 253 7.12 -1.98 7.46
C ALA A 253 7.47 -1.57 8.89
N HIS A 254 6.50 -1.18 9.72
CA HIS A 254 6.75 -0.99 11.16
C HIS A 254 7.27 -2.27 11.83
N HIS A 255 6.72 -3.44 11.49
CA HIS A 255 7.25 -4.71 12.02
C HIS A 255 8.67 -5.00 11.55
N MET A 256 9.04 -4.62 10.33
CA MET A 256 10.43 -4.75 9.86
C MET A 256 11.38 -3.87 10.68
N GLU A 257 11.01 -2.62 10.97
CA GLU A 257 11.81 -1.76 11.86
C GLU A 257 11.90 -2.33 13.28
N TYR A 258 10.78 -2.85 13.80
CA TYR A 258 10.72 -3.37 15.15
C TYR A 258 11.58 -4.63 15.34
N THR A 259 11.39 -5.60 14.45
CA THR A 259 12.00 -6.94 14.58
C THR A 259 13.47 -6.96 14.17
N THR A 260 13.93 -5.96 13.42
CA THR A 260 15.31 -5.88 12.94
C THR A 260 16.00 -4.60 13.43
N PRO A 261 16.80 -4.64 14.52
CA PRO A 261 17.47 -3.46 15.06
C PRO A 261 18.32 -2.69 14.06
N GLU A 262 18.98 -3.37 13.11
CA GLU A 262 19.76 -2.72 12.04
C GLU A 262 18.88 -1.89 11.10
N VAL A 263 17.63 -2.30 10.84
CA VAL A 263 16.68 -1.52 10.04
C VAL A 263 16.34 -0.22 10.76
N ARG A 264 15.99 -0.31 12.06
CA ARG A 264 15.68 0.85 12.89
C ARG A 264 16.86 1.83 13.00
N GLU A 265 18.08 1.33 13.16
CA GLU A 265 19.29 2.18 13.14
C GLU A 265 19.39 2.96 11.82
N LEU A 266 19.27 2.26 10.68
CA LEU A 266 19.38 2.88 9.36
C LEU A 266 18.28 3.92 9.09
N THR A 267 17.04 3.67 9.51
CA THR A 267 15.93 4.59 9.25
C THR A 267 15.98 5.83 10.15
N ASN A 268 16.38 5.68 11.41
CA ASN A 268 16.65 6.81 12.30
C ASN A 268 17.83 7.67 11.81
N ASP A 269 18.94 7.05 11.43
CA ASP A 269 20.11 7.77 10.89
C ASP A 269 19.75 8.55 9.63
N PHE A 270 18.95 7.95 8.74
CA PHE A 270 18.46 8.61 7.55
C PHE A 270 17.56 9.80 7.88
N LEU A 271 16.55 9.60 8.75
CA LEU A 271 15.65 10.68 9.16
C LEU A 271 16.39 11.85 9.80
N ALA A 272 17.33 11.56 10.69
CA ALA A 272 18.17 12.55 11.35
C ALA A 272 19.01 13.32 10.34
N SER A 273 19.62 12.64 9.37
CA SER A 273 20.41 13.27 8.30
C SER A 273 19.57 14.17 7.41
N ARG A 274 18.40 13.70 6.96
CA ARG A 274 17.49 14.44 6.08
C ARG A 274 16.91 15.69 6.75
N THR A 275 16.56 15.59 8.03
CA THR A 275 15.88 16.69 8.76
C THR A 275 16.82 17.52 9.65
N ALA A 276 18.14 17.33 9.55
CA ALA A 276 19.13 17.95 10.44
C ALA A 276 19.09 19.49 10.49
N ARG A 277 18.59 20.14 9.43
CA ARG A 277 18.55 21.60 9.27
C ARG A 277 17.15 22.18 9.49
N GLU A 278 16.19 21.36 9.87
CA GLU A 278 14.80 21.75 10.01
C GLU A 278 14.37 21.70 11.48
N SER A 279 13.50 22.64 11.85
CA SER A 279 12.83 22.60 13.16
C SER A 279 11.54 21.80 13.03
N PRO A 280 11.27 20.84 13.94
CA PRO A 280 9.99 20.15 13.97
C PRO A 280 8.82 21.12 14.15
N VAL A 281 7.73 20.85 13.43
CA VAL A 281 6.47 21.56 13.59
C VAL A 281 5.43 20.60 14.17
N GLN A 282 4.54 21.14 15.00
CA GLN A 282 3.41 20.40 15.57
C GLN A 282 2.32 20.22 14.51
N PHE A 283 1.92 18.97 14.26
CA PHE A 283 0.99 18.65 13.18
C PHE A 283 -0.41 19.21 13.44
N SER A 284 -0.92 19.16 14.67
CA SER A 284 -2.25 19.70 15.00
C SER A 284 -2.37 21.21 14.72
N LYS A 285 -1.25 21.96 14.79
CA LYS A 285 -1.21 23.38 14.44
C LYS A 285 -1.08 23.63 12.93
N LYS A 286 -0.28 22.81 12.26
CA LYS A 286 0.00 22.95 10.82
C LYS A 286 -1.15 22.42 9.95
N PHE A 287 -1.86 21.40 10.41
CA PHE A 287 -2.94 20.70 9.72
C PHE A 287 -4.15 20.50 10.66
N PRO A 288 -4.84 21.58 11.08
CA PRO A 288 -5.85 21.53 12.14
C PRO A 288 -7.05 20.64 11.80
N ASP A 289 -7.39 20.48 10.52
CA ASP A 289 -8.57 19.72 10.09
C ASP A 289 -8.32 18.21 9.93
N VAL A 290 -7.10 17.74 10.20
CA VAL A 290 -6.72 16.32 10.01
C VAL A 290 -6.88 15.49 11.29
N GLY A 291 -6.94 16.14 12.46
CA GLY A 291 -7.09 15.45 13.74
C GLY A 291 -5.82 14.79 14.27
N TYR A 292 -4.64 15.34 13.96
CA TYR A 292 -3.38 14.94 14.59
C TYR A 292 -3.41 15.25 16.09
N ALA A 293 -2.73 14.43 16.89
CA ALA A 293 -2.55 14.68 18.31
C ALA A 293 -1.56 15.85 18.55
N ASP A 294 -1.66 16.48 19.72
CA ASP A 294 -0.86 17.67 20.05
C ASP A 294 0.63 17.39 20.27
N ASP A 295 0.99 16.13 20.48
CA ASP A 295 2.36 15.66 20.64
C ASP A 295 2.99 15.16 19.33
N GLU A 296 2.22 15.09 18.23
CA GLU A 296 2.76 14.70 16.93
C GLU A 296 3.54 15.86 16.29
N VAL A 297 4.85 15.66 16.14
CA VAL A 297 5.78 16.62 15.54
C VAL A 297 6.62 15.98 14.44
N GLY A 298 7.02 16.77 13.46
CA GLY A 298 7.87 16.30 12.36
C GLY A 298 8.38 17.42 11.48
N SER A 299 9.21 17.06 10.50
CA SER A 299 9.82 18.00 9.55
C SER A 299 9.75 17.42 8.14
N PRO A 300 9.25 18.17 7.14
CA PRO A 300 8.93 17.60 5.84
C PRO A 300 10.14 17.29 4.96
N ASP A 301 11.25 18.01 5.12
CA ASP A 301 12.37 17.98 4.18
C ASP A 301 11.86 18.07 2.71
N ASP A 302 12.55 17.48 1.75
CA ASP A 302 12.12 17.32 0.38
C ASP A 302 11.22 16.08 0.15
N PHE A 303 10.70 15.40 1.18
CA PHE A 303 9.88 14.19 1.00
C PHE A 303 8.66 14.42 0.10
N SER A 304 8.14 15.65 0.09
CA SER A 304 6.97 16.03 -0.71
C SER A 304 7.13 15.75 -2.21
N LYS A 305 8.35 15.84 -2.75
CA LYS A 305 8.60 15.58 -4.18
C LYS A 305 8.25 14.15 -4.58
N ALA A 306 8.47 13.18 -3.69
CA ALA A 306 8.17 11.78 -3.94
C ALA A 306 6.67 11.51 -3.97
N PHE A 307 5.92 12.12 -3.04
CA PHE A 307 4.47 12.05 -3.04
C PHE A 307 3.85 12.76 -4.26
N LYS A 308 4.34 13.94 -4.64
CA LYS A 308 3.88 14.62 -5.86
C LYS A 308 4.13 13.77 -7.10
N ALA A 309 5.33 13.17 -7.22
CA ALA A 309 5.65 12.27 -8.31
C ALA A 309 4.74 11.04 -8.35
N ALA A 310 4.32 10.52 -7.19
CA ALA A 310 3.34 9.45 -7.06
C ALA A 310 1.87 9.92 -7.24
N GLY A 311 1.64 11.15 -7.69
CA GLY A 311 0.33 11.68 -8.07
C GLY A 311 -0.56 12.13 -6.90
N TYR A 312 0.02 12.41 -5.72
CA TYR A 312 -0.72 13.10 -4.65
C TYR A 312 -0.86 14.59 -4.97
N SER A 313 -1.96 15.23 -4.54
CA SER A 313 -2.12 16.69 -4.65
C SER A 313 -1.05 17.41 -3.82
N ASP A 314 -0.78 18.69 -4.12
CA ASP A 314 0.25 19.45 -3.39
C ASP A 314 0.01 19.47 -1.89
N GLU A 315 -1.23 19.73 -1.46
CA GLU A 315 -1.63 19.76 -0.05
C GLU A 315 -1.44 18.38 0.61
N HIS A 316 -1.88 17.31 -0.05
CA HIS A 316 -1.76 15.96 0.49
C HIS A 316 -0.28 15.54 0.53
N ALA A 317 0.51 15.86 -0.49
CA ALA A 317 1.94 15.58 -0.54
C ALA A 317 2.71 16.34 0.56
N GLU A 318 2.36 17.59 0.84
CA GLU A 318 2.95 18.35 1.96
C GLU A 318 2.65 17.67 3.30
N ARG A 319 1.40 17.25 3.52
CA ARG A 319 1.02 16.53 4.73
C ARG A 319 1.78 15.22 4.90
N LEU A 320 1.84 14.40 3.85
CA LEU A 320 2.56 13.12 3.89
C LEU A 320 4.07 13.31 4.06
N ALA A 321 4.64 14.40 3.55
CA ALA A 321 6.04 14.74 3.78
C ALA A 321 6.34 14.99 5.26
N HIS A 322 5.50 15.79 5.92
CA HIS A 322 5.61 16.01 7.37
C HIS A 322 5.46 14.69 8.13
N TYR A 323 4.49 13.86 7.73
CA TYR A 323 4.27 12.55 8.35
C TYR A 323 5.47 11.62 8.16
N ALA A 324 6.04 11.52 6.96
CA ALA A 324 7.27 10.74 6.71
C ALA A 324 8.46 11.22 7.57
N GLY A 325 8.52 12.52 7.86
CA GLY A 325 9.49 13.12 8.77
C GLY A 325 9.05 13.22 10.23
N LYS A 326 8.02 12.49 10.64
CA LYS A 326 7.53 12.44 12.02
C LYS A 326 8.63 11.90 12.94
N ARG A 327 8.79 12.54 14.10
CA ARG A 327 9.76 12.14 15.11
C ARG A 327 9.07 11.37 16.23
N TYR A 328 9.58 10.17 16.47
CA TYR A 328 9.28 9.38 17.67
C TYR A 328 10.44 9.48 18.66
N ASP A 329 10.32 8.83 19.82
CA ASP A 329 11.36 8.71 20.85
C ASP A 329 12.57 7.83 20.45
N GLY A 330 12.84 7.71 19.14
CA GLY A 330 13.91 6.90 18.56
C GLY A 330 13.57 5.42 18.39
N THR A 331 12.34 5.01 18.69
CA THR A 331 11.92 3.61 18.60
C THR A 331 11.53 3.18 17.18
N MET A 332 10.88 4.06 16.41
CA MET A 332 10.42 3.81 15.04
C MET A 332 10.47 5.11 14.23
N THR A 333 10.30 5.00 12.91
CA THR A 333 10.15 6.13 12.01
C THR A 333 9.01 5.88 11.02
N GLU A 334 8.53 6.95 10.39
CA GLU A 334 7.65 6.83 9.21
C GLU A 334 8.44 6.72 7.90
N VAL A 335 9.78 6.72 7.95
CA VAL A 335 10.62 6.70 6.76
C VAL A 335 10.44 5.40 6.00
N LEU A 336 10.48 4.25 6.70
CA LEU A 336 10.32 2.97 6.04
C LEU A 336 8.88 2.73 5.61
N THR A 337 7.92 3.05 6.46
CA THR A 337 6.49 2.81 6.21
C THR A 337 5.98 3.59 5.02
N MET A 338 6.19 4.91 5.01
CA MET A 338 5.76 5.78 3.93
C MET A 338 6.50 5.49 2.62
N GLY A 339 7.78 5.15 2.69
CA GLY A 339 8.53 4.77 1.50
C GLY A 339 8.14 3.40 0.95
N MET A 340 7.71 2.45 1.80
CA MET A 340 7.13 1.17 1.37
C MET A 340 5.77 1.38 0.68
N GLU A 341 4.94 2.31 1.17
CA GLU A 341 3.72 2.73 0.48
C GLU A 341 4.01 3.36 -0.89
N LEU A 342 5.00 4.25 -0.97
CA LEU A 342 5.45 4.83 -2.25
C LEU A 342 5.93 3.75 -3.21
N MET A 343 6.69 2.76 -2.73
CA MET A 343 7.15 1.63 -3.54
C MET A 343 5.99 0.74 -4.00
N TYR A 344 4.98 0.52 -3.17
CA TYR A 344 3.75 -0.19 -3.53
C TYR A 344 2.90 0.57 -4.55
N LYS A 345 2.80 1.90 -4.40
CA LYS A 345 2.00 2.77 -5.25
C LYS A 345 2.63 2.99 -6.62
N ASP A 346 3.87 3.47 -6.66
CA ASP A 346 4.65 3.76 -7.86
C ASP A 346 6.16 3.81 -7.56
N ALA A 347 6.79 2.63 -7.55
CA ALA A 347 8.22 2.51 -7.28
C ALA A 347 9.11 3.31 -8.23
N ARG A 348 8.71 3.50 -9.49
CA ARG A 348 9.54 4.23 -10.47
C ARG A 348 9.51 5.72 -10.19
N ALA A 349 8.30 6.28 -10.03
CA ALA A 349 8.16 7.68 -9.68
C ALA A 349 8.92 7.99 -8.38
N PHE A 350 8.85 7.08 -7.40
CA PHE A 350 9.61 7.19 -6.16
C PHE A 350 11.13 7.15 -6.41
N ALA A 351 11.65 6.14 -7.12
CA ALA A 351 13.08 6.00 -7.41
C ALA A 351 13.66 7.18 -8.20
N ALA A 352 12.88 7.78 -9.09
CA ALA A 352 13.29 8.92 -9.91
C ALA A 352 13.28 10.25 -9.12
N SER A 353 12.28 10.45 -8.26
CA SER A 353 12.08 11.71 -7.54
C SER A 353 12.90 11.79 -6.24
N ASP A 354 13.03 10.68 -5.53
CA ASP A 354 13.88 10.56 -4.34
C ASP A 354 14.72 9.28 -4.36
N PRO A 355 15.82 9.26 -5.13
CA PRO A 355 16.67 8.09 -5.26
C PRO A 355 17.33 7.68 -3.94
N GLU A 356 17.60 8.62 -3.03
CA GLU A 356 18.26 8.33 -1.75
C GLU A 356 17.31 7.58 -0.81
N TRP A 357 16.08 8.09 -0.69
CA TRP A 357 15.04 7.43 0.12
C TRP A 357 14.62 6.09 -0.48
N PHE A 358 14.47 6.01 -1.80
CA PHE A 358 14.19 4.76 -2.48
C PHE A 358 15.29 3.72 -2.25
N ASP A 359 16.55 4.11 -2.38
CA ASP A 359 17.71 3.22 -2.19
C ASP A 359 17.76 2.66 -0.74
N LEU A 360 17.39 3.47 0.27
CA LEU A 360 17.22 3.01 1.65
C LEU A 360 16.11 1.95 1.76
N VAL A 361 14.89 2.30 1.34
CA VAL A 361 13.71 1.43 1.50
C VAL A 361 13.89 0.12 0.75
N PHE A 362 14.31 0.20 -0.49
CA PHE A 362 14.56 -0.98 -1.32
C PHE A 362 15.73 -1.81 -0.77
N GLY A 363 16.79 -1.15 -0.28
CA GLY A 363 17.91 -1.81 0.38
C GLY A 363 17.50 -2.57 1.64
N VAL A 364 16.61 -1.99 2.46
CA VAL A 364 16.01 -2.63 3.64
C VAL A 364 15.12 -3.80 3.21
N ALA A 365 14.17 -3.58 2.29
CA ALA A 365 13.19 -4.58 1.88
C ALA A 365 13.85 -5.82 1.27
N SER A 366 14.83 -5.64 0.39
CA SER A 366 15.65 -6.74 -0.16
C SER A 366 16.63 -7.34 0.86
N GLY A 367 16.90 -6.58 1.92
CA GLY A 367 17.92 -6.80 2.95
C GLY A 367 19.36 -6.63 2.46
N ARG A 368 19.55 -6.09 1.24
CA ARG A 368 20.84 -5.80 0.61
C ARG A 368 21.81 -5.06 1.54
N ILE A 369 21.31 -4.05 2.25
CA ILE A 369 22.11 -3.15 3.10
C ILE A 369 22.14 -3.58 4.58
N LEU A 370 21.52 -4.71 4.92
CA LEU A 370 21.47 -5.22 6.30
C LEU A 370 22.67 -6.12 6.58
N SER A 371 23.84 -5.51 6.65
CA SER A 371 25.12 -6.18 6.78
C SER A 371 25.24 -7.06 8.03
N LYS A 372 24.77 -6.59 9.19
CA LYS A 372 24.80 -7.34 10.46
C LYS A 372 23.85 -8.52 10.37
N THR A 373 22.62 -8.29 9.91
CA THR A 373 21.59 -9.33 9.75
C THR A 373 22.04 -10.41 8.75
N ARG A 374 22.58 -10.00 7.60
CA ARG A 374 23.11 -10.93 6.58
C ARG A 374 24.28 -11.75 7.11
N LYS A 375 25.18 -11.14 7.90
CA LYS A 375 26.28 -11.87 8.54
C LYS A 375 25.76 -12.94 9.50
N ALA A 376 24.86 -12.56 10.42
CA ALA A 376 24.26 -13.49 11.37
C ALA A 376 23.54 -14.65 10.64
N ARG A 377 22.82 -14.33 9.57
CA ARG A 377 22.15 -15.33 8.72
C ARG A 377 23.11 -16.35 8.09
N LYS A 378 24.30 -15.92 7.63
CA LYS A 378 25.33 -16.82 7.07
C LYS A 378 25.95 -17.74 8.12
N GLU A 379 26.06 -17.25 9.35
CA GLU A 379 26.64 -18.00 10.47
C GLU A 379 25.68 -19.03 11.06
N GLN A 380 24.37 -18.81 10.94
CA GLN A 380 23.35 -19.80 11.27
C GLN A 380 23.44 -20.98 10.29
N ARG A 381 24.03 -22.09 10.74
CA ARG A 381 24.08 -23.34 9.96
C ARG A 381 22.67 -23.72 9.49
N PRO A 382 22.50 -24.22 8.25
CA PRO A 382 21.20 -24.68 7.78
C PRO A 382 20.61 -25.69 8.77
N TYR A 383 19.36 -25.45 9.19
CA TYR A 383 18.57 -26.40 9.97
C TYR A 383 18.61 -27.76 9.26
N GLY A 384 19.22 -28.78 9.87
CA GLY A 384 19.17 -30.16 9.37
C GLY A 384 20.49 -30.84 9.02
N THR A 385 21.66 -30.23 9.24
CA THR A 385 22.94 -30.99 9.25
C THR A 385 23.41 -31.24 10.69
N SER A 386 22.57 -31.91 11.49
CA SER A 386 23.09 -32.65 12.63
C SER A 386 23.79 -33.89 12.06
N SER A 387 25.12 -33.82 11.98
CA SER A 387 26.00 -34.94 11.67
C SER A 387 25.96 -36.01 12.75
#